data_AF-A0A0J9XN75-F1
#
_entry.id   AF-A0A0J9XN75-F1
#
_cell.length_a   1.000
_cell.length_b   1.000
_cell.length_c   1.000
_cell.angle_alpha   90.00
_cell.angle_beta   90.00
_cell.angle_gamma   90.00
#
_symmetry.space_group_name_H-M   'P 1'
#
loop_
_entity.id
_entity.type
_entity.pdbx_description
1 polymer ?
#
loop_
_entity_poly.entity_id
_entity_poly.type
_entity_poly.pdbx_seq_one_letter_code
_entity_poly.pdbx_strand_id
1 'polypeptide(L)' 'MLLTSKQLVIESRKQFLAGAGVLKEISHSNILQFYGVIITALPLTMIVEFCQRKFRF' A
#
# COMPACT_ATOMS: atom_id res chain seq x y z
N MET A 1 18.60 -13.93 -13.11
CA MET A 1 19.40 -13.50 -11.94
C MET A 1 18.57 -13.74 -10.69
N LEU A 2 19.05 -14.54 -9.74
CA LEU A 2 18.42 -14.67 -8.42
C LEU A 2 18.80 -13.45 -7.58
N LEU A 3 17.81 -12.69 -7.11
CA LEU A 3 18.02 -11.56 -6.20
C LEU A 3 18.41 -12.08 -4.82
N THR A 4 19.36 -11.41 -4.17
CA THR A 4 19.67 -11.68 -2.76
C THR A 4 18.49 -11.24 -1.87
N SER A 5 18.34 -11.85 -0.69
CA SER A 5 17.25 -11.52 0.25
C SER A 5 17.16 -10.02 0.57
N LYS A 6 18.30 -9.33 0.72
CA LYS A 6 18.34 -7.87 0.94
C LYS A 6 17.82 -7.07 -0.26
N GLN A 7 18.16 -7.53 -1.46
CA GLN A 7 17.74 -6.89 -2.72
C GLN A 7 16.24 -7.08 -2.95
N LEU A 8 15.71 -8.24 -2.58
CA LEU A 8 14.27 -8.51 -2.62
C LEU A 8 13.49 -7.54 -1.71
N VAL A 9 13.97 -7.28 -0.49
CA VAL A 9 13.33 -6.33 0.44
C VAL A 9 13.28 -4.90 -0.13
N ILE A 10 14.37 -4.46 -0.77
CA ILE A 10 14.43 -3.13 -1.40
C ILE A 10 13.45 -3.04 -2.56
N GLU A 11 13.41 -4.04 -3.43
CA GLU A 11 12.50 -4.06 -4.59
C GLU A 11 11.04 -4.15 -4.15
N SER A 12 10.71 -4.97 -3.15
CA SER A 12 9.36 -5.03 -2.56
C SER A 12 8.95 -3.69 -1.96
N ARG A 13 9.85 -2.97 -1.29
CA ARG A 13 9.58 -1.62 -0.77
C ARG A 13 9.32 -0.62 -1.90
N LYS A 14 10.11 -0.65 -2.98
CA LYS A 14 9.89 0.22 -4.14
C LYS A 14 8.54 -0.03 -4.79
N GLN A 15 8.19 -1.29 -5.01
CA GLN A 15 6.90 -1.68 -5.59
C GLN A 15 5.73 -1.24 -4.72
N PHE A 16 5.83 -1.44 -3.40
CA PHE A 16 4.81 -0.98 -2.46
C PHE A 16 4.60 0.53 -2.54
N LEU A 17 5.68 1.32 -2.52
CA LEU A 17 5.61 2.78 -2.58
C LEU A 17 5.10 3.29 -3.94
N ALA A 18 5.44 2.62 -5.03
CA ALA A 18 4.92 2.94 -6.35
C ALA A 18 3.39 2.72 -6.41
N GLY A 19 2.89 1.61 -5.88
CA GLY A 19 1.46 1.34 -5.79
C GLY A 19 0.72 2.36 -4.92
N ALA A 20 1.30 2.72 -3.77
CA ALA A 20 0.76 3.76 -2.91
C ALA A 20 0.72 5.15 -3.58
N GLY A 21 1.70 5.46 -4.44
CA GLY A 21 1.71 6.69 -5.23
C GLY A 21 0.52 6.78 -6.19
N VAL A 22 0.16 5.67 -6.84
CA VAL A 22 -1.03 5.61 -7.72
C VAL A 22 -2.31 5.77 -6.90
N LEU A 23 -2.42 5.10 -5.75
CA LEU A 23 -3.61 5.16 -4.89
C LEU A 23 -3.89 6.57 -4.36
N LYS A 24 -2.85 7.40 -4.19
CA LYS A 24 -3.00 8.79 -3.77
C LYS A 24 -3.84 9.64 -4.73
N GLU A 25 -3.77 9.34 -6.02
CA GLU A 25 -4.46 10.12 -7.06
C GLU A 25 -5.91 9.65 -7.27
N ILE A 26 -6.32 8.57 -6.62
CA ILE A 26 -7.65 7.98 -6.78
C ILE A 26 -8.54 8.41 -5.61
N SER A 27 -9.55 9.22 -5.90
CA SER A 27 -10.55 9.67 -4.93
C SER A 27 -11.94 9.56 -5.55
N HIS A 28 -12.70 8.53 -5.16
CA HIS A 28 -14.02 8.25 -5.70
C HIS A 28 -14.89 7.54 -4.66
N SER A 29 -16.19 7.80 -4.65
CA SER A 29 -17.14 7.28 -3.62
C SER A 29 -17.21 5.75 -3.54
N ASN A 30 -16.91 5.06 -4.63
CA ASN A 30 -16.92 3.59 -4.71
C ASN A 30 -15.52 2.95 -4.64
N ILE A 31 -14.48 3.75 -4.34
CA ILE A 31 -13.11 3.28 -4.17
C ILE A 31 -12.70 3.58 -2.74
N LEU A 32 -12.07 2.62 -2.07
CA LEU A 32 -11.59 2.79 -0.71
C LEU A 32 -10.63 3.99 -0.63
N GLN A 33 -10.96 4.97 0.21
CA GLN A 33 -10.13 6.17 0.30
C GLN A 33 -8.77 5.82 0.91
N PHE A 34 -7.70 6.18 0.20
CA PHE A 34 -6.33 6.10 0.66
C PHE A 34 -5.92 7.40 1.36
N TYR A 35 -5.26 7.29 2.51
CA TYR A 35 -4.78 8.43 3.28
C TYR A 35 -3.25 8.56 3.28
N GLY A 36 -2.52 7.45 3.25
CA GLY A 36 -1.06 7.52 3.25
C GLY A 36 -0.36 6.22 3.63
N VAL A 37 0.94 6.34 3.83
CA VAL A 37 1.83 5.23 4.21
C VAL A 37 2.76 5.63 5.34
N ILE A 38 2.97 4.73 6.30
CA ILE A 38 4.04 4.83 7.29
C ILE A 38 5.25 4.05 6.78
N ILE A 39 6.35 4.76 6.49
CA ILE A 39 7.57 4.20 5.89
C ILE A 39 8.76 4.11 6.87
N THR A 40 8.59 4.65 8.06
CA THR A 40 9.63 4.79 9.10
C THR A 40 9.78 3.54 9.96
N ALA A 41 8.79 2.64 9.95
CA ALA A 41 8.78 1.38 10.68
C ALA A 41 8.44 0.20 9.75
N LEU A 42 8.88 -0.99 10.13
CA LEU A 42 8.48 -2.24 9.50
C LEU A 42 7.46 -2.97 10.39
N PRO A 43 6.41 -3.60 9.82
CA PRO A 43 6.11 -3.65 8.38
C PRO A 43 5.64 -2.30 7.81
N LEU A 44 5.85 -2.09 6.51
CA LEU A 44 5.28 -0.92 5.82
C LEU A 44 3.76 -0.96 6.00
N THR A 45 3.19 0.16 6.45
CA THR A 45 1.77 0.21 6.83
C THR A 45 1.02 1.21 5.98
N MET A 46 -0.09 0.78 5.40
CA MET A 46 -1.00 1.63 4.63
C MET A 46 -2.15 2.11 5.52
N ILE A 47 -2.48 3.39 5.42
CA ILE A 47 -3.62 3.99 6.12
C ILE A 47 -4.72 4.23 5.09
N VAL A 48 -5.88 3.62 5.33
CA VAL A 48 -7.06 3.66 4.45
C VAL A 48 -8.32 3.91 5.28
N GLU A 49 -9.39 4.29 4.60
CA GLU A 49 -10.73 4.40 5.17
C GLU A 49 -11.18 3.09 5.81
N PHE A 50 -11.93 3.21 6.89
CA PHE A 50 -12.53 2.07 7.56
C PHE A 50 -13.97 1.87 7.10
N CYS A 51 -14.20 0.84 6.28
CA CYS A 51 -15.56 0.45 5.89
C CYS A 51 -16.20 -0.46 6.96
N GLN A 52 -17.16 0.06 7.70
CA GLN A 52 -17.90 -0.69 8.74
C GLN A 52 -18.76 -1.83 8.17
N ARG A 53 -19.18 -1.74 6.90
CA ARG A 53 -19.96 -2.80 6.25
C ARG A 53 -19.04 -3.82 5.60
N LYS A 54 -19.09 -5.06 6.10
CA LYS A 54 -18.56 -6.22 5.37
C LYS A 54 -19.47 -6.53 4.19
N PHE A 55 -18.98 -6.36 2.97
CA PHE A 55 -19.58 -7.00 1.81
C PHE A 55 -19.30 -8.51 1.91
N ARG A 56 -20.34 -9.31 2.19
CA ARG A 56 -20.32 -10.76 1.92
C ARG A 56 -20.52 -10.90 0.41
N PHE A 57 -19.50 -11.38 -0.29
CA PHE A 57 -19.66 -11.99 -1.60
C PHE A 57 -20.22 -13.39 -1.44
#